data_AF-A0A7C6XGP9-F1
#
_entry.id   AF-A0A7C6XGP9-F1
#
_cell.length_a   1.000
_cell.length_b   1.000
_cell.length_c   1.000
_cell.angle_alpha   90.00
_cell.angle_beta   90.00
_cell.angle_gamma   90.00
#
_symmetry.space_group_name_H-M   'P 1'
#
loop_
_entity.id
_entity.type
_entity.pdbx_description
1 polymer ?
#
loop_
_entity_poly.entity_id
_entity_poly.type
_entity_poly.pdbx_seq_one_letter_code
_entity_poly.pdbx_strand_id
1 'polypeptide(L)' 'MVERRQLPVTPVEPLRQGGDDDGPRRPNVPRPDTRRLLERMRQVDPDQAKRYRQRSGE' A
#
# COMPACT_ATOMS: atom_id res chain seq x y z
N MET A 1 34.37 -19.10 -4.12
CA MET A 1 33.34 -18.50 -3.25
C MET A 1 33.00 -17.14 -3.83
N VAL A 2 31.74 -16.87 -4.18
CA VAL A 2 31.36 -15.55 -4.73
C VAL A 2 31.01 -14.63 -3.56
N GLU A 3 31.85 -13.62 -3.36
CA GLU A 3 31.68 -12.63 -2.31
C GLU A 3 30.55 -11.67 -2.66
N ARG A 4 29.50 -11.62 -1.81
CA ARG A 4 28.38 -10.70 -1.99
C ARG A 4 28.81 -9.31 -1.54
N ARG A 5 29.12 -8.42 -2.49
CA ARG A 5 29.34 -6.99 -2.21
C ARG A 5 28.05 -6.36 -1.70
N GLN A 6 28.06 -5.87 -0.45
CA GLN A 6 26.99 -5.05 0.10
C GLN A 6 27.18 -3.60 -0.38
N LEU A 7 26.23 -3.09 -1.16
CA LEU A 7 26.14 -1.68 -1.49
C LEU A 7 25.54 -0.91 -0.30
N PRO A 8 25.97 0.35 -0.05
CA PRO A 8 25.37 1.17 1.00
C PRO A 8 23.89 1.42 0.68
N VAL A 9 23.01 1.00 1.59
CA VAL A 9 21.56 1.24 1.50
C VAL A 9 21.31 2.68 1.95
N THR A 10 21.47 3.64 1.05
CA THR A 10 20.90 4.96 1.28
C THR A 10 19.37 4.83 1.16
N PRO A 11 18.58 5.39 2.11
CA PRO A 11 17.14 5.45 1.96
C PRO A 11 16.82 6.34 0.76
N VAL A 12 16.54 5.73 -0.39
CA VAL A 12 15.97 6.45 -1.53
C VAL A 12 14.54 6.77 -1.15
N GLU A 13 14.23 8.05 -0.95
CA GLU A 13 12.84 8.48 -0.84
C GLU A 13 12.10 7.97 -2.08
N PRO A 14 10.94 7.31 -1.90
CA PRO A 14 10.19 6.82 -3.04
C PRO A 14 9.92 8.01 -3.96
N LEU A 15 10.38 7.91 -5.20
CA LEU A 15 10.07 8.87 -6.24
C LEU A 15 8.55 8.97 -6.28
N ARG A 16 8.01 10.07 -5.73
CA ARG A 16 6.57 10.36 -5.86
C ARG A 16 6.36 10.41 -7.36
N GLN A 17 5.56 9.47 -7.88
CA GLN A 17 5.21 9.47 -9.30
C GLN A 17 4.66 10.87 -9.59
N GLY A 18 5.47 11.67 -10.27
CA GLY A 18 5.06 12.96 -10.80
C GLY A 18 3.88 12.69 -11.71
N GLY A 19 2.81 13.46 -11.54
CA GLY A 19 1.64 13.38 -12.38
C GLY A 19 1.99 13.86 -13.79
N ASP A 20 2.45 12.96 -14.63
CA ASP A 20 2.26 13.08 -16.06
C ASP A 20 0.80 12.69 -16.33
N ASP A 21 -0.03 13.72 -16.48
CA ASP A 21 -1.49 13.71 -16.54
C ASP A 21 -2.05 13.10 -17.85
N ASP A 22 -1.25 12.29 -18.56
CA ASP A 22 -1.53 11.80 -19.91
C ASP A 22 -2.22 10.41 -19.93
N GLY A 23 -2.53 9.87 -18.75
CA GLY A 23 -3.13 8.54 -18.56
C GLY A 23 -4.55 8.55 -17.99
N PRO A 24 -5.32 7.46 -18.16
CA PRO A 24 -6.65 7.35 -17.58
C PRO A 24 -6.60 7.55 -16.07
N ARG A 25 -7.30 8.58 -15.60
CA ARG A 25 -7.39 8.91 -14.19
C ARG A 25 -8.21 7.86 -13.44
N ARG A 26 -7.95 7.75 -12.13
CA ARG A 26 -8.77 6.90 -11.26
C ARG A 26 -10.24 7.28 -11.41
N PRO A 27 -11.16 6.31 -11.58
CA PRO A 27 -12.58 6.60 -11.73
C PRO A 27 -13.12 7.27 -10.46
N ASN A 28 -13.96 8.29 -10.65
CA ASN A 28 -14.63 9.00 -9.56
C ASN A 28 -15.84 8.20 -9.05
N VAL A 29 -15.58 7.02 -8.49
CA VAL A 29 -16.59 6.16 -7.87
C VAL A 29 -16.46 6.21 -6.35
N PRO A 30 -17.59 6.18 -5.60
CA PRO A 30 -17.53 6.12 -4.15
C PRO A 30 -16.83 4.84 -3.70
N ARG A 31 -16.00 4.95 -2.66
CA ARG A 31 -15.36 3.76 -2.07
C ARG A 31 -16.41 2.91 -1.35
N PRO A 32 -16.29 1.57 -1.39
CA PRO A 32 -17.18 0.68 -0.64
C PRO A 32 -17.04 0.88 0.87
N ASP A 33 -18.11 0.67 1.64
CA ASP A 33 -18.04 0.63 3.11
C ASP A 33 -17.33 -0.64 3.57
N THR A 34 -16.36 -0.47 4.46
CA THR A 34 -15.40 -1.51 4.82
C THR A 34 -15.37 -1.78 6.34
N ARG A 35 -16.18 -1.05 7.12
CA ARG A 35 -16.25 -1.19 8.59
C ARG A 35 -16.52 -2.63 9.02
N ARG A 36 -17.56 -3.26 8.45
CA ARG A 36 -17.94 -4.65 8.74
C ARG A 36 -16.89 -5.67 8.29
N LEU A 37 -16.12 -5.35 7.25
CA LEU A 37 -15.01 -6.19 6.79
C LEU A 37 -13.86 -6.12 7.79
N LEU A 38 -13.46 -4.91 8.19
CA LEU A 38 -12.38 -4.67 9.16
C LEU A 38 -12.70 -5.21 10.55
N GLU A 39 -13.96 -5.23 10.97
CA GLU A 39 -14.40 -5.87 12.22
C GLU A 39 -14.19 -7.39 12.17
N ARG A 40 -14.65 -8.05 11.09
CA ARG A 40 -14.45 -9.49 10.89
C ARG A 40 -12.98 -9.85 10.72
N MET A 41 -12.23 -9.05 9.96
CA MET A 41 -10.79 -9.26 9.81
C MET A 41 -10.10 -9.16 11.17
N ARG A 42 -10.44 -8.20 12.03
CA ARG A 42 -9.83 -8.13 13.37
C ARG A 42 -10.09 -9.35 14.25
N GLN A 43 -11.25 -9.99 14.08
CA GLN A 43 -11.58 -11.22 14.79
C GLN A 43 -10.83 -12.44 14.24
N VAL A 44 -10.64 -12.52 12.92
CA VAL A 44 -9.99 -13.66 12.24
C VAL A 44 -8.46 -13.52 12.21
N ASP A 45 -7.97 -12.37 11.78
CA ASP A 45 -6.55 -12.00 11.66
C ASP A 45 -6.37 -10.47 11.81
N PRO A 46 -5.92 -10.00 12.99
CA PRO A 46 -5.71 -8.59 13.25
C PRO A 46 -4.62 -7.96 12.38
N ASP A 47 -3.62 -8.72 11.92
CA ASP A 47 -2.56 -8.19 11.06
C ASP A 47 -3.04 -8.00 9.63
N GLN A 48 -3.94 -8.86 9.16
CA GLN A 48 -4.61 -8.66 7.88
C GLN A 48 -5.48 -7.39 7.87
N ALA A 49 -6.17 -7.09 8.97
CA ALA A 49 -6.93 -5.84 9.11
C ALA A 49 -6.03 -4.59 9.04
N LYS A 50 -4.85 -4.63 9.67
CA LYS A 50 -3.86 -3.54 9.63
C LYS A 50 -3.33 -3.31 8.21
N ARG A 51 -2.91 -4.38 7.53
CA ARG A 51 -2.43 -4.32 6.14
C ARG A 51 -3.50 -3.80 5.19
N TYR A 52 -4.77 -4.19 5.42
CA TYR A 52 -5.87 -3.72 4.61
C TYR A 52 -6.04 -2.21 4.73
N ARG A 53 -6.12 -1.65 5.96
CA ARG A 53 -6.20 -0.19 6.17
C ARG A 53 -5.07 0.58 5.50
N GLN A 54 -3.84 0.12 5.68
CA GLN A 54 -2.67 0.77 5.07
C GLN A 54 -2.75 0.79 3.55
N ARG A 55 -3.30 -0.26 2.93
CA ARG A 55 -3.45 -0.38 1.47
C ARG A 55 -4.67 0.35 0.92
N SER A 56 -5.81 0.27 1.59
CA SER A 56 -7.06 0.91 1.15
C SER A 56 -7.11 2.41 1.50
N GLY A 57 -6.25 2.86 2.41
CA GLY A 57 -6.26 4.24 2.92
C GLY A 57 -7.49 4.52 3.79
N GLU A 58 -7.89 3.52 4.58
CA GLU A 58 -8.93 3.60 5.61
C GLU A 58 -8.38 3.77 7.03
#